data_AF-A0A3B9NQD0-F1
#
_entry.id   AF-A0A3B9NQD0-F1
#
_cell.length_a   1.000
_cell.length_b   1.000
_cell.length_c   1.000
_cell.angle_alpha   90.00
_cell.angle_beta   90.00
_cell.angle_gamma   90.00
#
_symmetry.space_group_name_H-M   'P 1'
#
loop_
_entity.id
_entity.type
_entity.pdbx_description
1 polymer ?
#
loop_
_entity_poly.entity_id
_entity_poly.type
_entity_poly.pdbx_seq_one_letter_code
_entity_poly.pdbx_strand_id
1 'polypeptide(L)'
;MICVGLRALLDRFNLGQFVDDETQKRITGSSVDLMVTASLLSINFALLTQFWQPILLVASLVTLVTAALCFTAGLRLKTLGAERGLTIFGCCCGSTGSGILLLRILDPNLASSVAKELAFFNIAILFLSFHILAIMAPILPSIPVIWIILIYLATAGFGLILVQLLGSKMSGDYSQKPEPK
;
A
#
# COMPACT_ATOMS: atom_id res chain seq x y z
N MET A 1 -2.07 -2.40 13.75
CA MET A 1 -2.30 -2.04 15.17
C MET A 1 -3.15 -3.09 15.87
N ILE A 2 -4.44 -3.24 15.49
CA ILE A 2 -5.35 -4.23 16.11
C ILE A 2 -4.80 -5.66 16.04
N CYS A 3 -4.30 -6.10 14.87
CA CYS A 3 -3.75 -7.46 14.72
C CYS A 3 -2.50 -7.73 15.57
N VAL A 4 -1.64 -6.72 15.77
CA VAL A 4 -0.45 -6.84 16.63
C VAL A 4 -0.87 -6.94 18.09
N GLY A 5 -1.82 -6.10 18.51
CA GLY A 5 -2.40 -6.18 19.85
C GLY A 5 -3.08 -7.53 20.11
N LEU A 6 -3.83 -8.05 19.13
CA LEU A 6 -4.49 -9.35 19.22
C LEU A 6 -3.47 -10.49 19.31
N ARG A 7 -2.41 -10.47 18.48
CA ARG A 7 -1.35 -11.49 18.52
C ARG A 7 -0.58 -11.45 19.84
N ALA A 8 -0.26 -10.26 20.36
CA ALA A 8 0.32 -10.11 21.69
C ALA A 8 -0.60 -10.62 22.81
N LEU A 9 -1.92 -10.46 22.66
CA LEU A 9 -2.89 -11.03 23.60
C LEU A 9 -2.92 -12.57 23.52
N LEU A 10 -2.99 -13.13 22.32
CA LEU A 10 -3.01 -14.58 22.06
C LEU A 10 -1.75 -15.26 22.57
N ASP A 11 -0.58 -14.65 22.37
CA ASP A 11 0.70 -15.14 22.89
C ASP A 11 0.72 -15.09 24.42
N ARG A 12 0.15 -14.04 25.03
CA ARG A 12 0.00 -13.93 26.49
C ARG A 12 -0.93 -15.00 27.08
N PHE A 13 -1.90 -15.48 26.31
CA PHE A 13 -2.80 -16.56 26.70
C PHE A 13 -2.31 -17.97 26.28
N ASN A 14 -1.08 -18.12 25.75
CA ASN A 14 -0.53 -19.39 25.25
C ASN A 14 -1.36 -20.06 24.12
N LEU A 15 -2.23 -19.28 23.46
CA LEU A 15 -3.09 -19.72 22.37
C LEU A 15 -2.44 -19.59 20.99
N GLY A 16 -1.20 -19.09 20.91
CA GLY A 16 -0.45 -18.96 19.66
C GLY A 16 -0.33 -20.27 18.88
N GLN A 17 -0.33 -21.41 19.57
CA GLN A 17 -0.33 -22.77 18.98
C GLN A 17 -1.59 -23.13 18.18
N PHE A 18 -2.70 -22.42 18.39
CA PHE A 18 -3.95 -22.63 17.63
C PHE A 18 -4.04 -21.75 16.38
N VAL A 19 -3.10 -20.81 16.19
CA VAL A 19 -3.06 -19.93 15.03
C VAL A 19 -2.22 -20.59 13.95
N ASP A 20 -2.90 -21.21 12.99
CA ASP A 20 -2.29 -21.83 11.83
C ASP A 20 -2.21 -20.86 10.64
N ASP A 21 -1.02 -20.71 10.08
CA ASP A 21 -0.74 -19.81 8.95
C ASP A 21 -1.55 -20.20 7.71
N GLU A 22 -1.82 -21.49 7.50
CA GLU A 22 -2.67 -21.99 6.40
C GLU A 22 -4.10 -21.46 6.53
N THR A 23 -4.68 -21.54 7.73
CA THR A 23 -6.01 -21.01 8.00
C THR A 23 -6.05 -19.48 7.82
N GLN A 24 -5.02 -18.78 8.29
CA GLN A 24 -4.92 -17.33 8.12
C GLN A 24 -4.81 -16.92 6.63
N LYS A 25 -4.05 -17.66 5.83
CA LYS A 25 -3.96 -17.45 4.37
C LYS A 25 -5.31 -17.63 3.68
N ARG A 26 -6.06 -18.68 4.02
CA ARG A 26 -7.40 -18.93 3.48
C ARG A 26 -8.38 -17.81 3.82
N ILE A 27 -8.45 -17.40 5.10
CA ILE A 27 -9.32 -16.29 5.54
C ILE A 27 -8.97 -14.99 4.82
N THR A 28 -7.67 -14.69 4.71
CA THR A 28 -7.20 -13.49 3.99
C THR A 28 -7.57 -13.54 2.51
N GLY A 29 -7.41 -14.70 1.86
CA GLY A 29 -7.85 -14.92 0.49
C GLY A 29 -9.34 -14.63 0.30
N SER A 30 -10.20 -15.28 1.10
CA SER A 30 -11.65 -15.06 1.02
C SER A 30 -12.06 -13.61 1.30
N SER A 31 -11.36 -12.91 2.21
CA SER A 31 -11.64 -11.50 2.50
C SER A 31 -11.32 -10.59 1.31
N VAL A 32 -10.23 -10.88 0.59
CA VAL A 32 -9.86 -10.14 -0.62
C VAL A 32 -10.90 -10.36 -1.72
N ASP A 33 -11.36 -11.60 -1.90
CA ASP A 33 -12.40 -11.91 -2.91
C ASP A 33 -13.72 -11.19 -2.61
N LEU A 34 -14.13 -11.14 -1.34
CA LEU A 34 -15.29 -10.37 -0.90
C LEU A 34 -15.11 -8.87 -1.12
N MET A 35 -13.93 -8.31 -0.85
CA MET A 35 -13.63 -6.90 -1.09
C MET A 35 -13.76 -6.54 -2.57
N VAL A 36 -13.20 -7.37 -3.46
CA VAL A 36 -13.30 -7.18 -4.91
C VAL A 36 -14.76 -7.27 -5.35
N THR A 37 -15.49 -8.28 -4.89
CA THR A 37 -16.91 -8.49 -5.22
C THR A 37 -17.78 -7.32 -4.75
N ALA A 38 -17.59 -6.86 -3.50
CA ALA A 38 -18.31 -5.72 -2.95
C ALA A 38 -17.99 -4.42 -3.72
N SER A 39 -16.73 -4.23 -4.12
CA SER A 39 -16.32 -3.07 -4.92
C SER A 39 -17.03 -3.04 -6.27
N LEU A 40 -17.17 -4.19 -6.94
CA LEU A 40 -17.90 -4.30 -8.21
C LEU A 40 -19.42 -4.06 -8.02
N LEU A 41 -20.01 -4.60 -6.95
CA LEU A 41 -21.43 -4.40 -6.62
C LEU A 41 -21.74 -2.95 -6.23
N SER A 42 -20.77 -2.23 -5.66
CA SER A 42 -20.95 -0.83 -5.25
C SER A 42 -21.04 0.15 -6.44
N ILE A 43 -20.67 -0.26 -7.65
CA ILE A 43 -20.65 0.61 -8.82
C ILE A 43 -22.09 0.82 -9.31
N ASN A 44 -22.54 2.08 -9.37
CA ASN A 44 -23.84 2.43 -9.90
C ASN A 44 -23.83 2.32 -11.44
N PHE A 45 -24.52 1.31 -11.97
CA PHE A 45 -24.56 1.01 -13.40
C PHE A 45 -25.16 2.14 -14.25
N ALA A 46 -26.09 2.93 -13.70
CA ALA A 46 -26.69 4.07 -14.40
C ALA A 46 -25.71 5.21 -14.63
N LEU A 47 -24.84 5.50 -13.65
CA LEU A 47 -23.76 6.48 -13.83
C LEU A 47 -22.68 5.96 -14.77
N LEU A 48 -22.40 4.65 -14.70
CA LEU A 48 -21.40 4.03 -15.56
C LEU A 48 -21.77 4.16 -17.04
N THR A 49 -23.02 3.88 -17.44
CA THR A 49 -23.43 3.99 -18.85
C THR A 49 -23.54 5.43 -19.34
N GLN A 50 -23.85 6.39 -18.46
CA GLN A 50 -23.90 7.81 -18.81
C GLN A 50 -22.49 8.41 -19.00
N PHE A 51 -21.54 8.00 -18.17
CA PHE A 51 -20.19 8.58 -18.12
C PHE A 51 -19.08 7.58 -18.46
N TRP A 52 -19.38 6.52 -19.20
CA TRP A 52 -18.41 5.46 -19.53
C TRP A 52 -17.18 6.03 -20.23
N GLN A 53 -17.36 6.98 -21.14
CA GLN A 53 -16.28 7.57 -21.94
C GLN A 53 -15.28 8.40 -21.10
N PRO A 54 -15.70 9.38 -20.27
CA PRO A 54 -14.76 10.10 -19.40
C PRO A 54 -14.13 9.18 -18.33
N ILE A 55 -14.87 8.20 -17.81
CA ILE A 55 -14.33 7.22 -16.86
C ILE A 55 -13.19 6.42 -17.50
N LEU A 56 -13.39 5.90 -18.72
CA LEU A 56 -12.37 5.14 -19.44
C LEU A 56 -11.15 5.98 -19.80
N LEU A 57 -11.35 7.24 -20.20
CA LEU A 57 -10.26 8.14 -20.53
C LEU A 57 -9.39 8.43 -19.30
N VAL A 58 -10.02 8.78 -18.17
CA VAL A 58 -9.28 9.03 -16.93
C VAL A 58 -8.60 7.76 -16.43
N ALA A 59 -9.31 6.63 -16.41
CA ALA A 59 -8.75 5.36 -15.96
C ALA A 59 -7.55 4.93 -16.81
N SER A 60 -7.64 5.01 -18.14
CA SER A 60 -6.54 4.65 -19.04
C SER A 60 -5.35 5.59 -18.91
N LEU A 61 -5.58 6.90 -18.84
CA LEU A 61 -4.51 7.90 -18.69
C LEU A 61 -3.78 7.72 -17.36
N VAL A 62 -4.52 7.62 -16.25
CA VAL A 62 -3.94 7.43 -14.90
C VAL A 62 -3.18 6.11 -14.85
N THR A 63 -3.74 5.03 -15.40
CA THR A 63 -3.08 3.72 -15.45
C THR A 63 -1.79 3.78 -16.26
N LEU A 64 -1.79 4.44 -17.43
CA LEU A 64 -0.61 4.56 -18.28
C LEU A 64 0.50 5.37 -17.60
N VAL A 65 0.15 6.51 -17.00
CA VAL A 65 1.11 7.36 -16.27
C VAL A 65 1.68 6.62 -15.06
N THR A 66 0.81 5.95 -14.29
CA THR A 66 1.22 5.18 -13.12
C THR A 66 2.12 4.01 -13.53
N ALA A 67 1.76 3.28 -14.59
CA ALA A 67 2.59 2.21 -15.14
C ALA A 67 3.95 2.74 -15.58
N ALA A 68 3.99 3.83 -16.35
CA ALA A 68 5.25 4.43 -16.79
C ALA A 68 6.13 4.80 -15.59
N LEU A 69 5.58 5.44 -14.56
CA LEU A 69 6.33 5.80 -13.36
C LEU A 69 6.84 4.58 -12.59
N CYS A 70 5.96 3.61 -12.30
CA CYS A 70 6.30 2.43 -11.51
C CYS A 70 7.27 1.49 -12.22
N PHE A 71 7.10 1.24 -13.52
CA PHE A 71 8.02 0.41 -14.29
C PHE A 71 9.35 1.11 -14.55
N THR A 72 9.36 2.41 -14.81
CA THR A 72 10.62 3.17 -14.96
C THR A 72 11.40 3.22 -13.65
N ALA A 73 10.70 3.42 -12.52
CA ALA A 73 11.32 3.32 -11.21
C ALA A 73 11.84 1.89 -10.95
N GLY A 74 11.03 0.87 -11.21
CA GLY A 74 11.37 -0.55 -11.11
C GLY A 74 12.62 -0.92 -11.90
N LEU A 75 12.75 -0.45 -13.14
CA LEU A 75 13.92 -0.65 -14.01
C LEU A 75 15.21 0.00 -13.45
N ARG A 76 15.09 1.02 -12.60
CA ARG A 76 16.24 1.66 -11.93
C ARG A 76 16.71 0.89 -10.69
N LEU A 77 15.89 0.00 -10.12
CA LEU A 77 16.29 -0.83 -8.98
C LEU A 77 17.05 -2.06 -9.46
N LYS A 78 18.29 -2.23 -8.97
CA LYS A 78 19.15 -3.37 -9.30
C LYS A 78 18.67 -4.70 -8.69
N THR A 79 17.79 -4.68 -7.69
CA THR A 79 17.27 -5.86 -6.98
C THR A 79 15.73 -5.90 -7.01
N LEU A 80 15.15 -7.01 -7.47
CA LEU A 80 13.70 -7.29 -7.49
C LEU A 80 12.85 -6.15 -8.08
N GLY A 81 13.40 -5.42 -9.07
CA GLY A 81 12.80 -4.19 -9.60
C GLY A 81 11.43 -4.41 -10.26
N ALA A 82 11.24 -5.54 -10.94
CA ALA A 82 9.97 -5.90 -11.55
C ALA A 82 8.89 -6.23 -10.49
N GLU A 83 9.24 -7.02 -9.47
CA GLU A 83 8.31 -7.36 -8.37
C GLU A 83 7.90 -6.12 -7.58
N ARG A 84 8.85 -5.26 -7.23
CA ARG A 84 8.58 -3.99 -6.53
C ARG A 84 7.74 -3.05 -7.39
N GLY A 85 8.11 -2.86 -8.65
CA GLY A 85 7.39 -2.02 -9.59
C GLY A 85 5.94 -2.46 -9.78
N LEU A 86 5.70 -3.76 -9.95
CA LEU A 86 4.35 -4.30 -10.12
C LEU A 86 3.51 -4.20 -8.84
N THR A 87 4.12 -4.45 -7.67
CA THR A 87 3.43 -4.36 -6.38
C THR A 87 3.00 -2.91 -6.09
N ILE A 88 3.88 -1.94 -6.35
CA ILE A 88 3.58 -0.51 -6.17
C ILE A 88 2.52 -0.07 -7.19
N PHE A 89 2.63 -0.50 -8.45
CA PHE A 89 1.61 -0.25 -9.47
C PHE A 89 0.23 -0.74 -9.03
N GLY A 90 0.15 -1.96 -8.48
CA GLY A 90 -1.09 -2.51 -7.93
C GLY A 90 -1.65 -1.70 -6.75
N CYS A 91 -0.79 -1.18 -5.88
CA CYS A 91 -1.20 -0.31 -4.78
C CYS A 91 -1.75 1.04 -5.26
N CYS A 92 -1.15 1.62 -6.31
CA CYS A 92 -1.55 2.92 -6.85
C CYS A 92 -2.85 2.85 -7.67
N CYS A 93 -3.06 1.77 -8.43
CA CYS A 93 -4.26 1.59 -9.26
C CYS A 93 -5.48 1.03 -8.47
N GLY A 94 -5.26 0.54 -7.25
CA GLY A 94 -6.32 -0.07 -6.46
C GLY A 94 -6.08 0.11 -4.97
N SER A 95 -5.81 -1.00 -4.29
CA SER A 95 -5.53 -1.01 -2.86
C SER A 95 -4.29 -1.85 -2.57
N THR A 96 -3.81 -1.83 -1.33
CA THR A 96 -2.72 -2.74 -0.91
C THR A 96 -3.07 -4.22 -1.16
N GLY A 97 -4.36 -4.59 -1.12
CA GLY A 97 -4.81 -5.95 -1.46
C GLY A 97 -4.53 -6.31 -2.92
N SER A 98 -4.78 -5.38 -3.85
CA SER A 98 -4.47 -5.54 -5.28
C SER A 98 -2.97 -5.66 -5.53
N GLY A 99 -2.14 -4.91 -4.80
CA GLY A 99 -0.68 -5.02 -4.83
C GLY A 99 -0.18 -6.39 -4.37
N ILE A 100 -0.70 -6.91 -3.25
CA ILE A 100 -0.37 -8.27 -2.77
C ILE A 100 -0.81 -9.35 -3.75
N LEU A 101 -1.99 -9.20 -4.36
CA LEU A 101 -2.48 -10.17 -5.34
C LEU A 101 -1.53 -10.26 -6.55
N LEU A 102 -1.09 -9.13 -7.11
CA LEU A 102 -0.12 -9.09 -8.18
C LEU A 102 1.24 -9.65 -7.75
N LEU A 103 1.68 -9.36 -6.53
CA LEU A 103 2.91 -9.94 -5.99
C LEU A 103 2.82 -11.46 -5.89
N ARG A 104 1.68 -12.03 -5.48
CA ARG A 104 1.48 -13.49 -5.42
C ARG A 104 1.54 -14.17 -6.79
N ILE A 105 1.31 -13.45 -7.89
CA ILE A 105 1.45 -14.01 -9.23
C ILE A 105 2.94 -14.21 -9.58
N LEU A 106 3.82 -13.28 -9.16
CA LEU A 106 5.27 -13.41 -9.39
C LEU A 106 5.98 -14.21 -8.30
N ASP A 107 5.55 -14.06 -7.06
CA ASP A 107 6.08 -14.69 -5.85
C ASP A 107 4.93 -15.31 -5.04
N PRO A 108 4.50 -16.53 -5.39
CA PRO A 108 3.36 -17.20 -4.75
C PRO A 108 3.60 -17.52 -3.27
N ASN A 109 4.87 -17.65 -2.85
CA ASN A 109 5.22 -17.93 -1.46
C ASN A 109 5.44 -16.67 -0.63
N LEU A 110 5.39 -15.47 -1.23
CA LEU A 110 5.67 -14.19 -0.56
C LEU A 110 7.02 -14.20 0.18
N ALA A 111 8.00 -14.94 -0.35
CA ALA A 111 9.32 -15.11 0.26
C ALA A 111 10.25 -13.92 -0.03
N SER A 112 9.91 -13.10 -1.02
CA SER A 112 10.64 -11.91 -1.40
C SER A 112 10.62 -10.85 -0.29
N SER A 113 11.70 -10.06 -0.24
CA SER A 113 11.77 -8.88 0.65
C SER A 113 10.65 -7.87 0.40
N VAL A 114 10.05 -7.88 -0.80
CA VAL A 114 8.97 -6.99 -1.24
C VAL A 114 7.72 -7.16 -0.37
N ALA A 115 7.38 -8.39 0.04
CA ALA A 115 6.23 -8.62 0.92
C ALA A 115 6.39 -7.94 2.29
N LYS A 116 7.62 -7.98 2.85
CA LYS A 116 7.95 -7.31 4.12
C LYS A 116 7.99 -5.79 3.97
N GLU A 117 8.57 -5.30 2.89
CA GLU A 117 8.56 -3.87 2.55
C GLU A 117 7.12 -3.34 2.45
N LEU A 118 6.22 -4.11 1.81
CA LEU A 118 4.82 -3.72 1.67
C LEU A 118 4.08 -3.67 3.01
N ALA A 119 4.36 -4.61 3.92
CA ALA A 119 3.79 -4.59 5.27
C ALA A 119 4.22 -3.34 6.04
N PHE A 120 5.50 -2.98 5.98
CA PHE A 120 6.01 -1.74 6.58
C PHE A 120 5.41 -0.50 5.91
N PHE A 121 5.30 -0.50 4.59
CA PHE A 121 4.67 0.57 3.82
C PHE A 121 3.23 0.81 4.27
N ASN A 122 2.44 -0.25 4.48
CA ASN A 122 1.05 -0.13 4.92
C ASN A 122 0.92 0.42 6.36
N ILE A 123 1.87 0.08 7.24
CA ILE A 123 1.91 0.69 8.59
C ILE A 123 2.28 2.17 8.52
N ALA A 124 3.28 2.51 7.69
CA ALA A 124 3.72 3.89 7.50
C ALA A 124 2.61 4.78 6.91
N ILE A 125 1.88 4.29 5.91
CA ILE A 125 0.79 5.04 5.29
C ILE A 125 -0.39 5.23 6.25
N LEU A 126 -0.68 4.26 7.12
CA LEU A 126 -1.71 4.41 8.15
C LEU A 126 -1.35 5.52 9.14
N PHE A 127 -0.09 5.59 9.57
CA PHE A 127 0.36 6.62 10.50
C PHE A 127 0.42 8.00 9.84
N LEU A 128 1.00 8.08 8.65
CA LEU A 128 1.19 9.34 7.93
C LEU A 128 -0.12 9.88 7.36
N SER A 129 -1.07 9.03 6.97
CA SER A 129 -2.37 9.45 6.41
C SER A 129 -3.47 9.51 7.46
N PHE A 130 -3.19 9.26 8.75
CA PHE A 130 -4.20 9.26 9.80
C PHE A 130 -4.95 10.59 9.89
N HIS A 131 -4.23 11.72 9.86
CA HIS A 131 -4.87 13.05 9.92
C HIS A 131 -5.71 13.34 8.68
N ILE A 132 -5.32 12.80 7.52
CA ILE A 132 -6.09 12.97 6.28
C ILE A 132 -7.40 12.20 6.37
N LEU A 133 -7.34 10.93 6.76
CA LEU A 133 -8.51 10.05 6.80
C LEU A 133 -9.46 10.36 7.96
N ALA A 134 -8.94 10.70 9.13
CA ALA A 134 -9.75 10.93 10.33
C ALA A 134 -10.31 12.36 10.41
N ILE A 135 -9.54 13.36 9.99
CA ILE A 135 -9.87 14.78 10.22
C ILE A 135 -10.22 15.49 8.91
N MET A 136 -9.48 15.26 7.83
CA MET A 136 -9.74 15.99 6.58
C MET A 136 -10.92 15.42 5.78
N ALA A 137 -11.11 14.09 5.74
CA ALA A 137 -12.18 13.48 4.96
C ALA A 137 -13.60 14.00 5.28
N PRO A 138 -13.99 14.24 6.55
CA PRO A 138 -15.30 14.82 6.88
C PRO A 138 -15.44 16.32 6.57
N ILE A 139 -14.32 17.05 6.51
CA ILE A 139 -14.28 18.52 6.40
C ILE A 139 -13.98 18.97 4.94
N LEU A 140 -13.63 18.03 4.07
CA LEU A 140 -13.32 18.27 2.66
C LEU A 140 -14.38 19.09 1.89
N PRO A 141 -15.70 18.89 2.05
CA PRO A 141 -16.69 19.64 1.26
C PRO A 141 -16.84 21.11 1.69
N SER A 142 -16.31 21.52 2.83
CA SER A 142 -16.41 22.90 3.33
C SER A 142 -15.13 23.74 3.16
N ILE A 143 -14.04 23.16 2.65
CA ILE A 143 -12.74 23.81 2.48
C ILE A 143 -12.47 24.07 0.99
N PRO A 144 -11.94 25.24 0.59
CA PRO A 144 -11.63 25.49 -0.81
C PRO A 144 -10.42 24.66 -1.27
N VAL A 145 -10.48 24.25 -2.54
CA VAL A 145 -9.55 23.30 -3.19
C VAL A 145 -8.06 23.65 -3.01
N ILE A 146 -7.74 24.95 -2.92
CA ILE A 146 -6.36 25.41 -2.74
C ILE A 146 -5.74 24.94 -1.41
N TRP A 147 -6.52 24.93 -0.32
CA TRP A 147 -6.05 24.47 0.99
C TRP A 147 -5.93 22.96 1.04
N ILE A 148 -6.82 22.26 0.33
CA ILE A 148 -6.75 20.81 0.16
C ILE A 148 -5.40 20.46 -0.50
N ILE A 149 -5.10 21.08 -1.65
CA ILE A 149 -3.82 20.86 -2.35
C ILE A 149 -2.63 21.17 -1.43
N LEU A 150 -2.64 22.31 -0.72
CA LEU A 150 -1.56 22.67 0.20
C LEU A 150 -1.35 21.65 1.33
N ILE A 151 -2.43 21.15 1.93
CA ILE A 151 -2.35 20.17 3.02
C ILE A 151 -1.81 18.83 2.51
N TYR A 152 -2.26 18.36 1.33
CA TYR A 152 -1.72 17.15 0.71
C TYR A 152 -0.24 17.31 0.33
N LEU A 153 0.14 18.46 -0.21
CA LEU A 153 1.53 18.74 -0.61
C LEU A 153 2.45 18.88 0.60
N ALA A 154 1.98 19.52 1.68
CA ALA A 154 2.68 19.60 2.96
C ALA A 154 2.86 18.21 3.60
N THR A 155 1.82 17.37 3.55
CA THR A 155 1.89 16.00 4.07
C THR A 155 2.88 15.14 3.25
N ALA A 156 2.83 15.25 1.93
CA ALA A 156 3.78 14.56 1.05
C ALA A 156 5.22 15.05 1.28
N GLY A 157 5.43 16.36 1.42
CA GLY A 157 6.72 16.95 1.72
C GLY A 157 7.27 16.49 3.08
N PHE A 158 6.44 16.51 4.12
CA PHE A 158 6.80 16.01 5.44
C PHE A 158 7.19 14.52 5.40
N GLY A 159 6.40 13.70 4.70
CA GLY A 159 6.71 12.29 4.48
C GLY A 159 8.06 12.07 3.78
N LEU A 160 8.35 12.82 2.72
CA LEU A 160 9.62 12.74 1.99
C LEU A 160 10.82 13.16 2.87
N ILE A 161 10.68 14.23 3.64
CA ILE A 161 11.72 14.69 4.59
C ILE A 161 12.00 13.61 5.63
N LEU A 162 10.94 13.00 6.19
CA LEU A 162 11.07 11.96 7.21
C LEU A 162 11.77 10.72 6.66
N VAL A 163 11.45 10.32 5.42
CA VAL A 163 12.13 9.22 4.72
C VAL A 163 13.60 9.56 4.44
N GLN A 164 13.92 10.79 4.03
CA GLN A 164 15.31 11.20 3.81
C GLN A 164 16.14 11.25 5.10
N LEU A 165 15.55 11.72 6.21
CA LEU A 165 16.19 11.72 7.52
C LEU A 165 16.41 10.30 8.07
N LEU A 166 15.46 9.40 7.86
CA LEU A 166 15.59 8.00 8.27
C LEU A 166 16.62 7.27 7.39
N GLY A 167 16.60 7.53 6.08
CA GLY A 167 17.55 6.99 5.11
C GLY A 167 18.98 7.45 5.35
N SER A 168 19.20 8.73 5.71
CA SER A 168 20.54 9.25 6.04
C SER A 168 21.08 8.62 7.34
N LYS A 169 20.21 8.41 8.34
CA LYS A 169 20.59 7.77 9.61
C LYS A 169 20.91 6.28 9.44
N MET A 170 20.17 5.56 8.60
CA MET A 170 20.44 4.15 8.28
C MET A 170 21.70 3.97 7.42
N SER A 171 21.99 4.91 6.51
CA SER A 171 23.24 4.90 5.74
C SER A 171 24.47 5.14 6.62
N GLY A 172 24.33 5.89 7.73
CA GLY A 172 25.40 6.08 8.71
C GLY A 172 25.74 4.82 9.51
N ASP A 173 24.73 3.99 9.78
CA ASP A 173 24.87 2.78 10.62
C ASP A 173 25.47 1.59 9.84
N TYR A 174 25.20 1.49 8.53
CA TYR A 174 25.79 0.46 7.67
C TYR A 174 27.30 0.65 7.46
N SER A 175 27.82 1.87 7.61
CA SER A 175 29.27 2.14 7.53
C SER A 175 30.04 1.72 8.78
N GLN A 176 29.37 1.30 9.86
CA GLN A 176 30.02 0.94 11.13
C GLN A 176 30.07 -0.57 11.42
N LYS A 177 29.50 -1.43 10.56
CA LYS A 177 29.58 -2.89 10.75
C LYS A 177 30.67 -3.48 9.84
N PRO A 178 31.87 -3.82 10.35
CA PRO A 178 32.87 -4.51 9.55
C PRO A 178 32.35 -5.88 9.13
N GLU A 179 32.63 -6.28 7.88
CA GLU A 179 32.32 -7.61 7.34
C GLU A 179 32.79 -8.70 8.30
N PRO A 180 31.94 -9.69 8.64
CA PRO A 180 32.43 -10.90 9.26
C PRO A 180 33.26 -11.68 8.22
N LYS A 181 34.57 -11.81 8.50
CA LYS A 181 35.47 -12.75 7.81
C LYS A 181 35.09 -14.19 8.08
#